data_AF-A0A535JDA3-F1
#
_entry.id   AF-A0A535JDA3-F1
#
_cell.length_a   1.000
_cell.length_b   1.000
_cell.length_c   1.000
_cell.angle_alpha   90.00
_cell.angle_beta   90.00
_cell.angle_gamma   90.00
#
_symmetry.space_group_name_H-M   'P 1'
#
loop_
_entity.id
_entity.type
_entity.pdbx_description
1 polymer ?
#
loop_
_entity_poly.entity_id
_entity_poly.type
_entity_poly.pdbx_seq_one_letter_code
_entity_poly.pdbx_strand_id
1 'polypeptide(L)'
;MRPSKVSVKVATPIPTHETDAERRHEHRFEVSESIARLVMRTTANNLPLSRDDRPYQWSTTTYCDTVGWSIFRAAQKGSAMQLRIREYHRTRPHDVLNPGTAWIEFKDDERDTSLKERFGVPMDVARAFLRGGATLPDPDHGLAERAARLLREGARPVAVTQYNRLAYNALDSSLRITADHNLMYFALPWEARNDAEEAPSRLGSLLAMEPDVIVEMKWYGELPHWAVDLHAYLAENTREERPSKFIVAMRWLLGETDGSKKSKKK
;
A
#
# COMPACT_ATOMS: atom_id res chain seq x y z
N MET A 1 -38.87 -24.40 35.05
CA MET A 1 -38.44 -24.37 33.63
C MET A 1 -37.36 -23.30 33.50
N ARG A 2 -36.13 -23.68 33.14
CA ARG A 2 -35.04 -22.73 32.83
C ARG A 2 -35.12 -22.38 31.34
N PRO A 3 -35.02 -21.11 30.93
CA PRO A 3 -34.94 -20.78 29.51
C PRO A 3 -33.56 -21.18 28.98
N SER A 4 -33.58 -21.97 27.91
CA SER A 4 -32.40 -22.41 27.17
C SER A 4 -31.75 -21.22 26.48
N LYS A 5 -30.45 -21.00 26.70
CA LYS A 5 -29.65 -20.00 25.99
C LYS A 5 -29.48 -20.47 24.54
N VAL A 6 -30.16 -19.82 23.61
CA VAL A 6 -29.87 -19.96 22.18
C VAL A 6 -28.51 -19.29 21.94
N SER A 7 -27.48 -20.11 21.76
CA SER A 7 -26.17 -19.66 21.28
C SER A 7 -26.33 -19.23 19.82
N VAL A 8 -26.39 -17.93 19.59
CA VAL A 8 -26.28 -17.37 18.24
C VAL A 8 -24.84 -17.61 17.80
N LYS A 9 -24.61 -18.62 16.96
CA LYS A 9 -23.37 -18.75 16.19
C LYS A 9 -23.25 -17.49 15.33
N VAL A 10 -22.42 -16.54 15.77
CA VAL A 10 -21.98 -15.43 14.93
C VAL A 10 -21.26 -16.05 13.75
N ALA A 11 -21.87 -16.00 12.57
CA ALA A 11 -21.21 -16.41 11.35
C ALA A 11 -20.00 -15.50 11.15
N THR A 12 -18.81 -16.07 11.22
CA THR A 12 -17.58 -15.36 10.89
C THR A 12 -17.71 -14.86 9.45
N PRO A 13 -17.62 -13.55 9.18
CA PRO A 13 -17.68 -13.06 7.82
C PRO A 13 -16.54 -13.72 7.04
N ILE A 14 -16.89 -14.39 5.94
CA ILE A 14 -15.92 -14.99 5.03
C ILE A 14 -15.07 -13.82 4.49
N PRO A 15 -13.74 -13.86 4.62
CA PRO A 15 -12.87 -12.83 4.08
C PRO A 15 -13.13 -12.64 2.59
N THR A 16 -13.26 -11.40 2.14
CA THR A 16 -13.30 -11.11 0.69
C THR A 16 -11.89 -11.29 0.14
N HIS A 17 -11.71 -12.27 -0.74
CA HIS A 17 -10.43 -12.59 -1.36
C HIS A 17 -10.36 -11.99 -2.76
N GLU A 18 -9.25 -11.33 -3.08
CA GLU A 18 -8.97 -10.81 -4.41
C GLU A 18 -7.53 -11.15 -4.81
N THR A 19 -7.40 -11.74 -6.00
CA THR A 19 -6.11 -12.03 -6.63
C THR A 19 -5.99 -11.22 -7.91
N ASP A 20 -4.81 -10.65 -8.11
CA ASP A 20 -4.42 -9.91 -9.30
C ASP A 20 -3.17 -10.59 -9.86
N ALA A 21 -3.41 -11.58 -10.73
CA ALA A 21 -2.40 -12.50 -11.25
C ALA A 21 -1.87 -12.13 -12.64
N GLU A 22 -2.49 -11.16 -13.32
CA GLU A 22 -2.09 -10.79 -14.67
C GLU A 22 -0.92 -9.79 -14.64
N ARG A 23 0.11 -10.08 -15.45
CA ARG A 23 1.25 -9.16 -15.64
C ARG A 23 0.75 -7.88 -16.30
N ARG A 24 1.04 -6.73 -15.69
CA ARG A 24 0.75 -5.40 -16.23
C ARG A 24 2.00 -4.54 -16.24
N HIS A 25 1.98 -3.55 -17.12
CA HIS A 25 2.91 -2.44 -17.04
C HIS A 25 2.46 -1.46 -15.94
N GLU A 26 3.42 -0.90 -15.23
CA GLU A 26 3.17 0.07 -14.15
C GLU A 26 4.30 1.10 -14.10
N HIS A 27 3.97 2.37 -14.39
CA HIS A 27 4.92 3.48 -14.31
C HIS A 27 4.46 4.50 -13.28
N ARG A 28 5.42 5.09 -12.55
CA ARG A 28 5.18 6.08 -11.50
C ARG A 28 5.99 7.33 -11.78
N PHE A 29 5.30 8.46 -11.70
CA PHE A 29 5.83 9.78 -12.02
C PHE A 29 5.65 10.69 -10.82
N GLU A 30 6.68 11.46 -10.49
CA GLU A 30 6.61 12.53 -9.49
C GLU A 30 6.55 13.85 -10.24
N VAL A 31 5.40 14.51 -10.16
CA VAL A 31 5.12 15.71 -10.95
C VAL A 31 4.49 16.78 -10.09
N SER A 32 4.70 18.04 -10.48
CA SER A 32 4.10 19.17 -9.78
C SER A 32 2.57 19.11 -9.82
N GLU A 33 1.93 19.78 -8.86
CA GLU A 33 0.48 19.87 -8.74
C GLU A 33 -0.20 20.38 -10.04
N SER A 34 0.42 21.32 -10.76
CA SER A 34 -0.14 21.85 -12.01
C SER A 34 -0.17 20.79 -13.12
N ILE A 35 0.89 19.98 -13.20
CA ILE A 35 1.00 18.89 -14.17
C ILE A 35 0.03 17.77 -13.82
N ALA A 36 -0.03 17.37 -12.54
CA ALA A 36 -0.99 16.38 -12.07
C ALA A 36 -2.44 16.81 -12.37
N ARG A 37 -2.81 18.07 -12.16
CA ARG A 37 -4.14 18.59 -12.49
C ARG A 37 -4.47 18.48 -13.97
N LEU A 38 -3.53 18.84 -14.85
CA LEU A 38 -3.72 18.71 -16.29
C LEU A 38 -3.93 17.24 -16.67
N VAL A 39 -3.07 16.35 -16.16
CA VAL A 39 -3.13 14.91 -16.41
C VAL A 39 -4.45 14.31 -15.94
N MET A 40 -4.88 14.63 -14.72
CA MET A 40 -6.14 14.11 -14.17
C MET A 40 -7.37 14.67 -14.88
N ARG A 41 -7.31 15.90 -15.41
CA ARG A 41 -8.37 16.46 -16.26
C ARG A 41 -8.46 15.74 -17.60
N THR A 42 -7.33 15.48 -18.26
CA THR A 42 -7.30 14.71 -19.51
C THR A 42 -7.79 13.28 -19.28
N THR A 43 -7.37 12.67 -18.17
CA THR A 43 -7.81 11.34 -17.77
C THR A 43 -9.32 11.30 -17.55
N ALA A 44 -9.88 12.28 -16.84
CA ALA A 44 -11.33 12.35 -16.56
C ALA A 44 -12.19 12.48 -17.81
N ASN A 45 -11.66 13.02 -18.91
CA ASN A 45 -12.37 13.09 -20.18
C ASN A 45 -12.43 11.74 -20.90
N ASN A 46 -11.53 10.81 -20.58
CA ASN A 46 -11.38 9.53 -21.30
C ASN A 46 -11.75 8.31 -20.48
N LEU A 47 -11.65 8.39 -19.15
CA LEU A 47 -11.90 7.30 -18.22
C LEU A 47 -12.94 7.71 -17.17
N PRO A 48 -13.84 6.81 -16.75
CA PRO A 48 -14.74 7.08 -15.64
C PRO A 48 -13.98 7.08 -14.30
N LEU A 49 -14.51 7.83 -13.35
CA LEU A 49 -14.03 7.80 -11.96
C LEU A 49 -14.18 6.38 -11.40
N SER A 50 -13.14 5.87 -10.75
CA SER A 50 -13.13 4.55 -10.14
C SER A 50 -14.24 4.45 -9.08
N ARG A 51 -15.14 3.46 -9.21
CA ARG A 51 -16.32 3.32 -8.34
C ARG A 51 -15.96 3.03 -6.87
N ASP A 52 -14.85 2.33 -6.66
CA ASP A 52 -14.38 1.93 -5.33
C ASP A 52 -13.60 3.05 -4.63
N ASP A 53 -13.03 3.98 -5.41
CA ASP A 53 -12.34 5.16 -4.90
C ASP A 53 -13.35 6.32 -4.85
N ARG A 54 -14.06 6.48 -3.72
CA ARG A 54 -14.81 7.72 -3.46
C ARG A 54 -13.84 8.91 -3.66
N PRO A 55 -14.27 10.01 -4.30
CA PRO A 55 -13.36 11.11 -4.61
C PRO A 55 -12.63 11.58 -3.35
N TYR A 56 -11.29 11.54 -3.40
CA TYR A 56 -10.37 11.93 -2.32
C TYR A 56 -10.45 11.08 -1.03
N GLN A 57 -10.61 9.78 -1.17
CA GLN A 57 -10.44 8.85 -0.05
C GLN A 57 -8.99 8.86 0.46
N TRP A 58 -8.83 8.86 1.79
CA TRP A 58 -7.53 8.67 2.43
C TRP A 58 -7.18 7.19 2.46
N SER A 59 -6.01 6.87 1.93
CA SER A 59 -5.40 5.55 2.00
C SER A 59 -4.30 5.56 3.04
N THR A 60 -4.40 4.67 4.03
CA THR A 60 -3.32 4.41 4.99
C THR A 60 -2.71 3.04 4.72
N THR A 61 -1.40 2.93 4.76
CA THR A 61 -0.72 1.63 4.58
C THR A 61 0.39 1.45 5.56
N THR A 62 0.24 0.41 6.36
CA THR A 62 1.24 -0.04 7.30
C THR A 62 2.07 -1.13 6.63
N TYR A 63 3.34 -0.84 6.39
CA TYR A 63 4.31 -1.78 5.84
C TYR A 63 5.01 -2.57 6.93
N CYS A 64 5.26 -3.84 6.66
CA CYS A 64 6.01 -4.72 7.55
C CYS A 64 7.41 -5.00 7.01
N ASP A 65 8.38 -5.12 7.93
CA ASP A 65 9.73 -5.61 7.66
C ASP A 65 10.26 -6.39 8.87
N THR A 66 11.33 -7.16 8.69
CA THR A 66 12.02 -7.89 9.76
C THR A 66 12.98 -6.96 10.52
N VAL A 67 13.46 -7.40 11.69
CA VAL A 67 14.52 -6.70 12.46
C VAL A 67 15.75 -6.39 11.58
N GLY A 68 16.10 -7.33 10.70
CA GLY A 68 17.25 -7.21 9.80
C GLY A 68 16.98 -6.44 8.50
N TRP A 69 15.76 -5.91 8.32
CA TRP A 69 15.33 -5.21 7.10
C TRP A 69 15.45 -6.08 5.84
N SER A 70 15.16 -7.37 5.98
CA SER A 70 15.34 -8.34 4.90
C SER A 70 14.41 -8.06 3.72
N ILE A 71 13.18 -7.59 3.96
CA ILE A 71 12.21 -7.28 2.91
C ILE A 71 12.66 -6.04 2.14
N PHE A 72 13.10 -4.99 2.84
CA PHE A 72 13.67 -3.80 2.20
C PHE A 72 14.89 -4.12 1.33
N ARG A 73 15.87 -4.87 1.87
CA ARG A 73 17.08 -5.26 1.12
C ARG A 73 16.77 -6.12 -0.09
N ALA A 74 15.75 -6.97 -0.01
CA ALA A 74 15.28 -7.77 -1.13
C ALA A 74 14.59 -6.86 -2.18
N ALA A 75 13.75 -5.92 -1.74
CA ALA A 75 13.04 -4.99 -2.61
C ALA A 75 14.00 -4.08 -3.39
N GLN A 76 15.12 -3.66 -2.77
CA GLN A 76 16.19 -2.92 -3.45
C GLN A 76 16.85 -3.71 -4.59
N LYS A 77 16.80 -5.04 -4.54
CA LYS A 77 17.32 -5.94 -5.59
C LYS A 77 16.25 -6.29 -6.64
N GLY A 78 15.07 -5.69 -6.55
CA GLY A 78 13.97 -5.91 -7.49
C GLY A 78 13.17 -7.19 -7.24
N SER A 79 13.31 -7.83 -6.07
CA SER A 79 12.43 -8.94 -5.71
C SER A 79 12.16 -8.99 -4.22
N ALA A 80 10.90 -8.86 -3.82
CA ALA A 80 10.50 -8.97 -2.43
C ALA A 80 9.04 -9.35 -2.29
N MET A 81 8.79 -10.21 -1.31
CA MET A 81 7.46 -10.39 -0.74
C MET A 81 7.22 -9.33 0.34
N GLN A 82 6.33 -8.39 0.05
CA GLN A 82 5.92 -7.34 0.96
C GLN A 82 4.59 -7.72 1.64
N LEU A 83 4.59 -7.70 2.97
CA LEU A 83 3.39 -7.74 3.80
C LEU A 83 2.99 -6.30 4.16
N ARG A 84 1.72 -5.95 3.94
CA ARG A 84 1.18 -4.66 4.37
C ARG A 84 -0.28 -4.71 4.73
N ILE A 85 -0.70 -3.82 5.63
CA ILE A 85 -2.10 -3.59 5.97
C ILE A 85 -2.56 -2.29 5.30
N ARG A 86 -3.62 -2.36 4.51
CA ARG A 86 -4.25 -1.22 3.84
C ARG A 86 -5.57 -0.90 4.52
N GLU A 87 -5.74 0.36 4.87
CA GLU A 87 -6.97 0.93 5.42
C GLU A 87 -7.46 2.07 4.53
N TYR A 88 -8.78 2.23 4.46
CA TYR A 88 -9.44 3.27 3.68
C TYR A 88 -10.30 4.14 4.59
N HIS A 89 -10.15 5.46 4.48
CA HIS A 89 -10.77 6.41 5.40
C HIS A 89 -11.41 7.59 4.65
N ARG A 90 -12.50 8.11 5.20
CA ARG A 90 -13.15 9.32 4.68
C ARG A 90 -12.35 10.59 5.01
N THR A 91 -11.65 10.59 6.15
CA THR A 91 -10.82 11.69 6.64
C THR A 91 -9.46 11.15 7.07
N ARG A 92 -8.41 11.97 7.04
CA ARG A 92 -7.07 11.54 7.48
C ARG A 92 -7.12 11.05 8.93
N PRO A 93 -6.73 9.80 9.21
CA PRO A 93 -6.71 9.31 10.58
C PRO A 93 -5.40 9.72 11.27
N HIS A 94 -5.46 9.91 12.59
CA HIS A 94 -4.28 10.16 13.44
C HIS A 94 -3.62 8.87 13.95
N ASP A 95 -4.36 7.77 13.90
CA ASP A 95 -3.94 6.43 14.29
C ASP A 95 -3.99 5.49 13.10
N VAL A 96 -3.33 4.34 13.21
CA VAL A 96 -3.40 3.22 12.26
C VAL A 96 -3.95 1.98 12.92
N LEU A 97 -4.31 1.01 12.08
CA LEU A 97 -4.98 -0.21 12.49
C LEU A 97 -6.28 0.14 13.23
N ASN A 98 -7.11 1.02 12.67
CA ASN A 98 -8.35 1.48 13.28
C ASN A 98 -9.48 0.44 13.17
N PRO A 99 -10.48 0.43 14.07
CA PRO A 99 -11.63 -0.45 13.94
C PRO A 99 -12.32 -0.26 12.59
N GLY A 100 -12.76 -1.36 11.99
CA GLY A 100 -13.36 -1.38 10.65
C GLY A 100 -12.78 -2.52 9.81
N THR A 101 -12.88 -2.37 8.49
CA THR A 101 -12.34 -3.34 7.53
C THR A 101 -10.93 -2.93 7.13
N ALA A 102 -10.00 -3.89 7.19
CA ALA A 102 -8.64 -3.77 6.67
C ALA A 102 -8.46 -4.73 5.50
N TRP A 103 -7.51 -4.40 4.62
CA TRP A 103 -6.99 -5.34 3.64
C TRP A 103 -5.60 -5.78 4.08
N ILE A 104 -5.44 -7.07 4.36
CA ILE A 104 -4.11 -7.68 4.46
C ILE A 104 -3.67 -7.92 3.02
N GLU A 105 -2.64 -7.21 2.58
CA GLU A 105 -2.13 -7.31 1.20
C GLU A 105 -0.75 -7.96 1.19
N PHE A 106 -0.59 -8.91 0.28
CA PHE A 106 0.67 -9.54 -0.07
C PHE A 106 1.05 -9.11 -1.48
N LYS A 107 2.27 -8.64 -1.65
CA LYS A 107 2.81 -8.31 -2.97
C LYS A 107 4.13 -9.04 -3.15
N ASP A 108 4.18 -9.96 -4.09
CA ASP A 108 5.41 -10.66 -4.45
C ASP A 108 5.94 -10.06 -5.75
N ASP A 109 6.97 -9.23 -5.63
CA ASP A 109 7.64 -8.63 -6.76
C ASP A 109 8.75 -9.58 -7.26
N GLU A 110 8.74 -9.86 -8.56
CA GLU A 110 9.82 -10.50 -9.33
C GLU A 110 10.21 -9.55 -10.48
N ARG A 111 11.42 -9.67 -11.03
CA ARG A 111 12.03 -8.67 -11.95
C ARG A 111 11.07 -8.08 -13.00
N ASP A 112 10.25 -8.91 -13.63
CA ASP A 112 9.31 -8.50 -14.68
C ASP A 112 7.84 -8.83 -14.33
N THR A 113 7.56 -9.16 -13.07
CA THR A 113 6.24 -9.59 -12.59
C THR A 113 5.90 -9.08 -11.20
N SER A 114 4.62 -8.89 -10.93
CA SER A 114 4.17 -8.83 -9.54
C SER A 114 2.89 -9.64 -9.40
N LEU A 115 2.85 -10.54 -8.42
CA LEU A 115 1.62 -11.15 -7.94
C LEU A 115 1.11 -10.35 -6.75
N LYS A 116 -0.18 -10.04 -6.73
CA LYS A 116 -0.82 -9.41 -5.57
C LYS A 116 -2.03 -10.22 -5.13
N GLU A 117 -2.06 -10.53 -3.84
CA GLU A 117 -3.23 -11.06 -3.16
C GLU A 117 -3.65 -10.12 -2.04
N ARG A 118 -4.96 -10.06 -1.78
CA ARG A 118 -5.46 -9.36 -0.60
C ARG A 118 -6.69 -10.01 0.01
N PHE A 119 -6.78 -9.88 1.33
CA PHE A 119 -7.88 -10.40 2.14
C PHE A 119 -8.53 -9.25 2.90
N GLY A 120 -9.80 -8.97 2.58
CA GLY A 120 -10.62 -8.03 3.31
C GLY A 120 -11.11 -8.68 4.59
N VAL A 121 -10.67 -8.18 5.74
CA VAL A 121 -10.98 -8.73 7.06
C VAL A 121 -11.35 -7.64 8.06
N PRO A 122 -12.10 -7.98 9.11
CA PRO A 122 -12.18 -7.15 10.32
C PRO A 122 -10.79 -6.83 10.89
N MET A 123 -10.60 -5.60 11.40
CA MET A 123 -9.29 -5.14 11.87
C MET A 123 -8.74 -5.93 13.07
N ASP A 124 -9.61 -6.43 13.95
CA ASP A 124 -9.22 -7.34 15.03
C ASP A 124 -8.52 -8.60 14.47
N VAL A 125 -9.04 -9.18 13.38
CA VAL A 125 -8.39 -10.29 12.66
C VAL A 125 -7.05 -9.86 12.07
N ALA A 126 -6.96 -8.68 11.43
CA ALA A 126 -5.70 -8.18 10.88
C ALA A 126 -4.63 -7.96 11.97
N ARG A 127 -5.02 -7.41 13.11
CA ARG A 127 -4.14 -7.20 14.26
C ARG A 127 -3.71 -8.54 14.88
N ALA A 128 -4.61 -9.51 15.00
CA ALA A 128 -4.28 -10.85 15.46
C ALA A 128 -3.32 -11.56 14.50
N PHE A 129 -3.53 -11.41 13.19
CA PHE A 129 -2.63 -11.93 12.16
C PHE A 129 -1.23 -11.35 12.29
N LEU A 130 -1.09 -10.02 12.43
CA LEU A 130 0.22 -9.36 12.63
C LEU A 130 0.97 -9.85 13.89
N ARG A 131 0.28 -10.44 14.87
CA ARG A 131 0.89 -11.06 16.07
C ARG A 131 1.13 -12.56 15.94
N GLY A 132 0.84 -13.14 14.78
CA GLY A 132 0.90 -14.59 14.55
C GLY A 132 -0.23 -15.39 15.21
N GLY A 133 -1.28 -14.72 15.71
CA GLY A 133 -2.39 -15.35 16.42
C GLY A 133 -3.57 -15.80 15.54
N ALA A 134 -3.65 -15.34 14.29
CA ALA A 134 -4.68 -15.74 13.35
C ALA A 134 -4.07 -16.37 12.10
N THR A 135 -4.77 -17.35 11.53
CA THR A 135 -4.44 -17.95 10.23
C THR A 135 -5.45 -17.44 9.21
N LEU A 136 -4.96 -16.98 8.06
CA LEU A 136 -5.81 -16.61 6.94
C LEU A 136 -6.13 -17.85 6.09
N PRO A 137 -7.28 -17.89 5.40
CA PRO A 137 -7.50 -18.87 4.34
C PRO A 137 -6.37 -18.75 3.31
N ASP A 138 -5.88 -19.89 2.80
CA ASP A 138 -4.87 -19.93 1.74
C ASP A 138 -5.51 -20.55 0.48
N PRO A 139 -6.26 -19.76 -0.29
CA PRO A 139 -7.09 -20.29 -1.35
C PRO A 139 -6.28 -20.77 -2.55
N ASP A 140 -5.20 -20.09 -3.00
CA ASP A 140 -4.68 -20.39 -4.34
C ASP A 140 -3.16 -20.27 -4.59
N HIS A 141 -2.34 -19.53 -3.82
CA HIS A 141 -0.90 -19.36 -4.17
C HIS A 141 0.13 -19.40 -3.02
N GLY A 142 -0.25 -19.78 -1.79
CA GLY A 142 0.70 -19.96 -0.69
C GLY A 142 1.25 -18.66 -0.08
N LEU A 143 0.76 -17.49 -0.52
CA LEU A 143 1.23 -16.20 -0.01
C LEU A 143 0.81 -15.99 1.45
N ALA A 144 -0.36 -16.49 1.86
CA ALA A 144 -0.78 -16.46 3.25
C ALA A 144 0.20 -17.25 4.15
N GLU A 145 0.61 -18.46 3.73
CA GLU A 145 1.60 -19.26 4.47
C GLU A 145 2.97 -18.59 4.54
N ARG A 146 3.45 -18.03 3.42
CA ARG A 146 4.72 -17.29 3.37
C ARG A 146 4.69 -16.05 4.26
N ALA A 147 3.56 -15.35 4.33
CA ALA A 147 3.42 -14.20 5.21
C ALA A 147 3.41 -14.60 6.68
N ALA A 148 2.72 -15.68 7.03
CA ALA A 148 2.79 -16.25 8.37
C ALA A 148 4.23 -16.65 8.74
N ARG A 149 5.02 -17.15 7.78
CA ARG A 149 6.45 -17.43 7.97
C ARG A 149 7.26 -16.17 8.23
N LEU A 150 7.08 -15.12 7.43
CA LEU A 150 7.75 -13.82 7.63
C LEU A 150 7.46 -13.26 9.03
N LEU A 151 6.21 -13.34 9.49
CA LEU A 151 5.84 -12.91 10.84
C LEU A 151 6.54 -13.75 11.92
N ARG A 152 6.63 -15.07 11.76
CA ARG A 152 7.43 -15.94 12.66
C ARG A 152 8.93 -15.62 12.64
N GLU A 153 9.45 -15.15 11.51
CA GLU A 153 10.83 -14.67 11.36
C GLU A 153 11.04 -13.25 11.92
N GLY A 154 10.02 -12.66 12.56
CA GLY A 154 10.10 -11.36 13.22
C GLY A 154 9.73 -10.17 12.34
N ALA A 155 9.05 -10.40 11.21
CA ALA A 155 8.43 -9.31 10.46
C ALA A 155 7.37 -8.62 11.34
N ARG A 156 7.38 -7.29 11.29
CA ARG A 156 6.50 -6.44 12.08
C ARG A 156 6.20 -5.14 11.34
N PRO A 157 5.11 -4.45 11.68
CA PRO A 157 4.87 -3.08 11.25
C PRO A 157 6.03 -2.13 11.57
N VAL A 158 6.51 -1.36 10.59
CA VAL A 158 7.71 -0.49 10.74
C VAL A 158 7.51 0.91 10.17
N ALA A 159 6.77 1.05 9.08
CA ALA A 159 6.55 2.31 8.40
C ALA A 159 5.09 2.43 7.95
N VAL A 160 4.59 3.66 7.91
CA VAL A 160 3.24 3.97 7.43
C VAL A 160 3.31 4.98 6.31
N THR A 161 2.46 4.81 5.30
CA THR A 161 2.14 5.87 4.34
C THR A 161 0.71 6.33 4.48
N GLN A 162 0.48 7.62 4.31
CA GLN A 162 -0.85 8.22 4.19
C GLN A 162 -0.89 9.14 2.98
N TYR A 163 -1.95 9.08 2.20
CA TYR A 163 -2.19 9.96 1.06
C TYR A 163 -3.68 9.99 0.74
N ASN A 164 -4.13 11.01 0.01
CA ASN A 164 -5.46 11.03 -0.58
C ASN A 164 -5.37 10.76 -2.09
N ARG A 165 -6.20 9.84 -2.58
CA ARG A 165 -6.13 9.35 -3.96
C ARG A 165 -7.30 9.86 -4.79
N LEU A 166 -6.98 10.21 -6.03
CA LEU A 166 -7.94 10.29 -7.13
C LEU A 166 -7.60 9.21 -8.15
N ALA A 167 -8.59 8.45 -8.61
CA ALA A 167 -8.36 7.33 -9.51
C ALA A 167 -9.43 7.24 -10.59
N TYR A 168 -9.00 6.99 -11.81
CA TYR A 168 -9.85 6.69 -12.95
C TYR A 168 -9.47 5.34 -13.53
N ASN A 169 -10.46 4.57 -13.96
CA ASN A 169 -10.25 3.21 -14.44
C ASN A 169 -11.11 2.96 -15.68
N ALA A 170 -10.54 2.32 -16.69
CA ALA A 170 -11.31 1.79 -17.80
C ALA A 170 -12.33 0.75 -17.29
N LEU A 171 -13.49 0.65 -17.95
CA LEU A 171 -14.55 -0.27 -17.51
C LEU A 171 -14.13 -1.75 -17.62
N ASP A 172 -13.22 -2.06 -18.52
CA ASP A 172 -12.59 -3.36 -18.72
C ASP A 172 -11.29 -3.53 -17.92
N SER A 173 -10.91 -2.54 -17.09
CA SER A 173 -9.67 -2.51 -16.31
C SER A 173 -8.36 -2.55 -17.13
N SER A 174 -8.43 -2.31 -18.44
CA SER A 174 -7.26 -2.27 -19.33
C SER A 174 -6.27 -1.15 -18.99
N LEU A 175 -6.76 -0.04 -18.43
CA LEU A 175 -5.98 1.13 -18.05
C LEU A 175 -6.53 1.76 -16.76
N ARG A 176 -5.63 2.01 -15.79
CA ARG A 176 -5.90 2.75 -14.57
C ARG A 176 -4.87 3.85 -14.37
N ILE A 177 -5.35 5.05 -14.07
CA ILE A 177 -4.50 6.20 -13.76
C ILE A 177 -4.90 6.75 -12.39
N THR A 178 -3.93 6.95 -11.52
CA THR A 178 -4.14 7.49 -10.17
C THR A 178 -3.23 8.67 -9.88
N ALA A 179 -3.70 9.60 -9.04
CA ALA A 179 -2.90 10.68 -8.48
C ALA A 179 -2.99 10.66 -6.95
N ASP A 180 -1.85 10.45 -6.31
CA ASP A 180 -1.71 10.42 -4.86
C ASP A 180 -1.16 11.76 -4.39
N HIS A 181 -2.01 12.49 -3.68
CA HIS A 181 -1.67 13.80 -3.12
C HIS A 181 -1.32 13.66 -1.65
N ASN A 182 -0.59 14.65 -1.12
CA ASN A 182 -0.23 14.75 0.29
C ASN A 182 0.40 13.46 0.83
N LEU A 183 1.28 12.82 0.05
CA LEU A 183 1.89 11.57 0.45
C LEU A 183 2.85 11.81 1.61
N MET A 184 2.55 11.21 2.76
CA MET A 184 3.31 11.32 3.99
C MET A 184 3.85 9.95 4.41
N TYR A 185 5.01 9.97 5.03
CA TYR A 185 5.70 8.80 5.56
C TYR A 185 5.88 8.94 7.07
N PHE A 186 5.57 7.90 7.83
CA PHE A 186 5.70 7.88 9.28
C PHE A 186 6.47 6.64 9.73
N ALA A 187 7.28 6.79 10.78
CA ALA A 187 7.77 5.65 11.54
C ALA A 187 6.62 5.10 12.39
N LEU A 188 6.59 3.79 12.59
CA LEU A 188 5.61 3.17 13.50
C LEU A 188 6.34 2.52 14.69
N PRO A 189 6.14 3.02 15.92
CA PRO A 189 6.81 2.49 17.11
C PRO A 189 6.14 1.19 17.58
N TRP A 190 6.29 0.12 16.81
CA TRP A 190 5.61 -1.15 17.06
C TRP A 190 6.09 -1.88 18.31
N GLU A 191 7.40 -1.87 18.59
CA GLU A 191 8.02 -2.58 19.72
C GLU A 191 7.66 -1.99 21.09
N ALA A 192 7.13 -0.76 21.15
CA ALA A 192 6.77 -0.10 22.40
C ALA A 192 5.39 -0.54 22.95
N ARG A 193 4.75 -1.54 22.34
CA ARG A 193 3.40 -1.99 22.70
C ARG A 193 3.48 -3.20 23.62
N ASN A 194 2.82 -3.12 24.77
CA ASN A 194 2.54 -4.30 25.58
C ASN A 194 1.57 -5.22 24.80
N ASP A 195 1.86 -6.52 24.79
CA ASP A 195 1.13 -7.57 24.04
C ASP A 195 -0.38 -7.63 24.29
N ALA A 196 -0.88 -6.95 25.32
CA ALA A 196 -2.26 -6.99 25.79
C ALA A 196 -3.23 -6.01 25.13
N GLU A 197 -2.77 -4.98 24.41
CA GLU A 197 -3.70 -4.02 23.83
C GLU A 197 -4.16 -4.49 22.44
N GLU A 198 -5.48 -4.53 22.21
CA GLU A 198 -6.15 -4.61 20.90
C GLU A 198 -6.54 -3.21 20.40
N ALA A 199 -5.79 -2.17 20.77
CA ALA A 199 -6.09 -0.79 20.40
C ALA A 199 -5.50 -0.38 19.02
N PRO A 200 -6.01 0.69 18.39
CA PRO A 200 -5.31 1.39 17.31
C PRO A 200 -3.91 1.81 17.75
N SER A 201 -2.97 1.87 16.81
CA SER A 201 -1.61 2.34 17.08
C SER A 201 -1.50 3.81 16.68
N ARG A 202 -0.96 4.67 17.56
CA ARG A 202 -0.63 6.04 17.18
C ARG A 202 0.37 6.06 16.04
N LEU A 203 0.16 6.95 15.07
CA LEU A 203 1.22 7.30 14.12
C LEU A 203 2.44 7.76 14.92
N GLY A 204 3.62 7.26 14.56
CA GLY A 204 4.87 7.75 15.14
C GLY A 204 5.32 9.05 14.46
N SER A 205 6.62 9.31 14.51
CA SER A 205 7.21 10.51 13.93
C SER A 205 6.96 10.60 12.42
N LEU A 206 6.57 11.78 11.95
CA LEU A 206 6.58 12.11 10.53
C LEU A 206 8.04 12.06 10.04
N LEU A 207 8.29 11.21 9.06
CA LEU A 207 9.59 11.03 8.43
C LEU A 207 9.79 12.02 7.29
N ALA A 208 8.80 12.12 6.41
CA ALA A 208 8.81 13.02 5.26
C ALA A 208 7.40 13.22 4.70
N MET A 209 7.27 14.25 3.87
CA MET A 209 6.10 14.51 3.04
C MET A 209 6.58 14.79 1.64
N GLU A 210 5.97 14.16 0.64
CA GLU A 210 6.26 14.47 -0.76
C GLU A 210 5.81 15.90 -1.07
N PRO A 211 6.68 16.73 -1.67
CA PRO A 211 6.29 18.08 -2.09
C PRO A 211 5.38 18.06 -3.31
N ASP A 212 5.48 17.01 -4.12
CA ASP A 212 4.83 16.84 -5.41
C ASP A 212 3.81 15.68 -5.39
N VAL A 213 3.08 15.52 -6.50
CA VAL A 213 2.02 14.52 -6.65
C VAL A 213 2.58 13.28 -7.32
N ILE A 214 2.22 12.11 -6.80
CA ILE A 214 2.61 10.84 -7.43
C ILE A 214 1.51 10.39 -8.36
N VAL A 215 1.77 10.47 -9.67
CA VAL A 215 0.90 9.92 -10.70
C VAL A 215 1.36 8.51 -11.04
N GLU A 216 0.44 7.56 -11.06
CA GLU A 216 0.71 6.15 -11.40
C GLU A 216 -0.21 5.72 -12.55
N MET A 217 0.38 5.19 -13.62
CA MET A 217 -0.32 4.59 -14.75
C MET A 217 -0.09 3.09 -14.77
N LYS A 218 -1.18 2.32 -14.87
CA LYS A 218 -1.20 0.86 -14.94
C LYS A 218 -1.98 0.41 -16.15
N TRP A 219 -1.42 -0.48 -16.97
CA TRP A 219 -2.13 -0.95 -18.15
C TRP A 219 -1.75 -2.36 -18.58
N TYR A 220 -2.67 -2.96 -19.33
CA TYR A 220 -2.50 -4.24 -20.01
C TYR A 220 -2.47 -3.99 -21.53
N GLY A 221 -1.65 -4.75 -22.25
CA GLY A 221 -1.56 -4.64 -23.71
C GLY A 221 -1.08 -3.26 -24.19
N GLU A 222 -1.69 -2.77 -25.27
CA GLU A 222 -1.35 -1.47 -25.87
C GLU A 222 -2.15 -0.32 -25.26
N LEU A 223 -1.49 0.83 -25.10
CA LEU A 223 -2.15 2.05 -24.65
C LEU A 223 -2.95 2.68 -25.82
N PRO A 224 -4.16 3.22 -25.56
CA PRO A 224 -4.83 4.06 -26.54
C PRO A 224 -3.99 5.33 -26.81
N HIS A 225 -4.07 5.88 -28.03
CA HIS A 225 -3.19 7.00 -28.46
C HIS A 225 -3.14 8.17 -27.46
N TRP A 226 -4.29 8.58 -26.91
CA TRP A 226 -4.33 9.67 -25.92
C TRP A 226 -3.53 9.36 -24.65
N ALA A 227 -3.44 8.09 -24.25
CA ALA A 227 -2.70 7.65 -23.08
C ALA A 227 -1.20 7.47 -23.39
N VAL A 228 -0.85 7.17 -24.64
CA VAL A 228 0.55 7.21 -25.11
C VAL A 228 1.09 8.64 -25.00
N ASP A 229 0.36 9.62 -25.54
CA ASP A 229 0.76 11.03 -25.47
C ASP A 229 0.85 11.52 -24.01
N LEU A 230 -0.13 11.11 -23.18
CA LEU A 230 -0.15 11.47 -21.76
C LEU A 230 1.01 10.85 -20.98
N HIS A 231 1.36 9.60 -21.28
CA HIS A 231 2.50 8.90 -20.69
C HIS A 231 3.83 9.57 -21.08
N ALA A 232 4.01 9.88 -22.36
CA ALA A 232 5.19 10.61 -22.84
C ALA A 232 5.31 11.98 -22.16
N TYR A 233 4.20 12.72 -22.06
CA TYR A 233 4.17 14.01 -21.35
C TYR A 233 4.56 13.87 -19.87
N LEU A 234 4.08 12.84 -19.17
CA LEU A 234 4.49 12.55 -17.79
C LEU A 234 5.98 12.19 -17.69
N ALA A 235 6.50 11.40 -18.63
CA ALA A 235 7.91 11.01 -18.66
C ALA A 235 8.85 12.21 -18.90
N GLU A 236 8.47 13.16 -19.75
CA GLU A 236 9.23 14.40 -20.01
C GLU A 236 9.22 15.36 -18.80
N ASN A 237 8.21 15.25 -17.94
CA ASN A 237 8.01 16.15 -16.80
C ASN A 237 8.34 15.51 -15.44
N THR A 238 8.68 14.23 -15.39
CA THR A 238 9.24 13.59 -14.20
C THR A 238 10.75 13.73 -14.21
N ARG A 239 11.37 13.93 -13.05
CA ARG A 239 12.84 14.05 -12.97
C ARG A 239 13.53 12.69 -13.14
N GLU A 240 13.00 11.69 -12.45
CA GLU A 240 13.51 10.32 -12.45
C GLU A 240 12.35 9.34 -12.31
N GLU A 241 12.61 8.08 -12.64
CA GLU A 241 11.67 7.00 -12.38
C GLU A 241 11.55 6.78 -10.87
N ARG A 242 10.31 6.77 -10.38
CA ARG A 242 10.05 6.79 -8.94
C ARG A 242 10.01 5.38 -8.34
N PRO A 243 10.81 5.08 -7.30
CA PRO A 243 10.72 3.82 -6.55
C PRO A 243 9.34 3.60 -5.91
N SER A 244 9.09 2.37 -5.45
CA SER A 244 7.86 2.08 -4.72
C SER A 244 7.76 2.88 -3.43
N LYS A 245 6.53 3.18 -2.99
CA LYS A 245 6.28 3.90 -1.73
C LYS A 245 6.92 3.20 -0.52
N PHE A 246 7.02 1.87 -0.55
CA PHE A 246 7.72 1.08 0.48
C PHE A 246 9.21 1.41 0.53
N ILE A 247 9.90 1.36 -0.62
CA ILE A 247 11.33 1.67 -0.70
C ILE A 247 11.61 3.10 -0.20
N VAL A 248 10.79 4.07 -0.62
CA VAL A 248 10.94 5.46 -0.18
C VAL A 248 10.71 5.58 1.34
N ALA A 249 9.66 4.96 1.88
CA ALA A 249 9.37 4.96 3.31
C ALA A 249 10.54 4.40 4.14
N MET A 250 11.10 3.28 3.69
CA MET A 250 12.20 2.60 4.38
C MET A 250 13.51 3.40 4.29
N ARG A 251 13.82 4.03 3.15
CA ARG A 251 14.97 4.93 3.03
C ARG A 251 14.89 6.08 4.05
N TRP A 252 13.72 6.69 4.20
CA TRP A 252 13.51 7.73 5.21
C TRP A 252 13.61 7.18 6.64
N LEU A 253 13.02 6.02 6.91
CA LEU A 253 13.07 5.38 8.23
C LEU A 253 14.51 5.05 8.65
N LEU A 254 15.35 4.61 7.71
CA LEU A 254 16.74 4.22 7.93
C LEU A 254 17.74 5.37 7.77
N GLY A 255 17.30 6.56 7.34
CA GLY A 255 18.17 7.71 7.08
C GLY A 255 19.07 7.56 5.85
N GLU A 256 18.68 6.74 4.88
CA GLU A 256 19.41 6.44 3.63
C GLU A 256 19.10 7.42 2.48
N THR A 257 18.62 8.63 2.78
CA THR A 257 18.23 9.58 1.72
C THR A 257 19.42 10.06 0.90
N ASP A 258 19.25 10.06 -0.42
CA ASP A 258 20.28 10.28 -1.43
C ASP A 258 21.17 11.53 -1.15
N GLY A 259 22.46 11.28 -0.95
CA GLY A 259 23.51 12.11 -1.56
C GLY A 259 23.90 13.48 -0.97
N SER A 260 23.45 13.92 0.21
CA SER A 260 23.91 15.22 0.78
C SER A 260 24.78 15.14 2.04
N LYS A 261 25.40 14.00 2.35
CA LYS A 261 26.59 14.00 3.23
C LYS A 261 27.81 14.40 2.41
N LYS A 262 27.97 15.71 2.16
CA LYS A 262 29.30 16.28 1.90
C LYS A 262 30.19 15.81 3.05
N SER A 263 31.14 14.94 2.75
CA SER A 263 32.21 14.61 3.68
C SER A 263 32.90 15.91 4.06
N LYS A 264 32.78 16.31 5.32
CA LYS A 264 33.80 17.17 5.92
C LYS A 264 35.04 16.29 6.01
N LYS A 265 35.92 16.38 5.01
CA LYS A 265 37.33 16.03 5.20
C LYS A 265 37.83 16.92 6.34
N LYS A 266 38.20 16.29 7.45
CA LYS A 266 39.21 16.82 8.36
C LYS A 266 40.57 16.53 7.77
#